data_AF-B5YFM8-F1
#
_entry.id   AF-B5YFM8-F1
#
_cell.length_a   1.000
_cell.length_b   1.000
_cell.length_c   1.000
_cell.angle_alpha   90.00
_cell.angle_beta   90.00
_cell.angle_gamma   90.00
#
_symmetry.space_group_name_H-M   'P 1'
#
loop_
_entity.id
_entity.type
_entity.pdbx_description
1 polymer ?
#
loop_
_entity_poly.entity_id
_entity_poly.type
_entity_poly.pdbx_seq_one_letter_code
_entity_poly.pdbx_strand_id
1 'polypeptide(L)'
;MIDSHCHLEMFEEEISEVLKRAYDAGISTIITISSDIASIDEIMKITEQYPMVYATVGIHPHDVKELNSEVLKKLFELSRHPKVVGIGEIGLDYHYEHSPKEVQREAFALQLKLARDIGLPVVIHSREAFDDTIKILKEQNVHKGVMHCFSGNLSQAKKAIELGFFISISGVVTFKNAKTIKEVARFVPDEYLMIETDAPYLAPEPMRGKRNEPSFLIYTAKALADLRGVTIEDIDRITTVNVNRLFRIGDLPKGEIAYKIRDTLYLNVTNRCTNVCRFCVRFHTDYVKGHNLRLEKEPSAEDLIQTIGDPKNYKEIVFCGYGEPFLRLDLIKEVAKWIKEQGGRVRVNTNGQGNLIHERKILPELAGLIDSMSISLNAHDSETYNKICNPVKPNAFEAVIEFIKDAKKYVPFVQITVVNLKEVDIKKCEEIANSLGVKFKVRHLDEVG
;
A
#
# COMPACT_ATOMS: atom_id res chain seq x y z
N MET A 1 13.56 -2.34 -7.39
CA MET A 1 12.49 -1.43 -7.84
C MET A 1 11.89 -1.87 -9.17
N ILE A 2 10.61 -1.61 -9.40
CA ILE A 2 9.90 -1.92 -10.66
C ILE A 2 9.39 -0.63 -11.31
N ASP A 3 9.70 -0.46 -12.60
CA ASP A 3 9.06 0.56 -13.43
C ASP A 3 7.74 0.02 -13.98
N SER A 4 6.60 0.54 -13.50
CA SER A 4 5.29 0.00 -13.88
C SER A 4 4.78 0.45 -15.24
N HIS A 5 5.46 1.39 -15.92
CA HIS A 5 5.02 1.91 -17.22
C HIS A 5 6.18 2.54 -18.00
N CYS A 6 6.58 1.92 -19.10
CA CYS A 6 7.60 2.42 -20.03
C CYS A 6 7.28 1.99 -21.47
N HIS A 7 7.58 2.83 -22.46
CA HIS A 7 7.47 2.51 -23.89
C HIS A 7 8.84 2.09 -24.43
N LEU A 8 9.26 0.84 -24.16
CA LEU A 8 10.61 0.36 -24.51
C LEU A 8 10.84 0.28 -26.02
N GLU A 9 9.80 0.03 -26.81
CA GLU A 9 9.86 -0.03 -28.27
C GLU A 9 10.37 1.28 -28.89
N MET A 10 10.19 2.42 -28.22
CA MET A 10 10.66 3.73 -28.67
C MET A 10 12.17 3.95 -28.50
N PHE A 11 12.89 2.98 -27.92
CA PHE A 11 14.35 3.01 -27.80
C PHE A 11 15.07 2.20 -28.88
N GLU A 12 14.32 1.49 -29.75
CA GLU A 12 14.84 0.79 -30.92
C GLU A 12 16.12 -0.04 -30.61
N GLU A 13 17.23 0.24 -31.29
CA GLU A 13 18.49 -0.50 -31.13
C GLU A 13 19.18 -0.25 -29.77
N GLU A 14 18.78 0.77 -29.02
CA GLU A 14 19.39 1.17 -27.73
C GLU A 14 18.82 0.40 -26.52
N ILE A 15 17.80 -0.45 -26.72
CA ILE A 15 17.08 -1.14 -25.63
C ILE A 15 18.04 -1.89 -24.70
N SER A 16 19.03 -2.61 -25.25
CA SER A 16 19.97 -3.39 -24.44
C SER A 16 20.79 -2.50 -23.47
N GLU A 17 21.19 -1.32 -23.91
CA GLU A 17 21.94 -0.36 -23.10
C GLU A 17 21.03 0.33 -22.08
N VAL A 18 19.80 0.67 -22.45
CA VAL A 18 18.78 1.25 -21.57
C VAL A 18 18.47 0.29 -20.43
N LEU A 19 18.24 -0.99 -20.74
CA LEU A 19 17.98 -2.03 -19.73
C LEU A 19 19.19 -2.26 -18.83
N LYS A 20 20.40 -2.20 -19.37
CA LYS A 20 21.62 -2.26 -18.55
C LYS A 20 21.70 -1.10 -17.56
N ARG A 21 21.45 0.14 -18.00
CA ARG A 21 21.43 1.31 -17.11
C ARG A 21 20.33 1.21 -16.06
N ALA A 22 19.17 0.68 -16.43
CA ALA A 22 18.06 0.44 -15.51
C ALA A 22 18.46 -0.58 -14.41
N TYR A 23 19.06 -1.69 -14.81
CA TYR A 23 19.56 -2.71 -13.88
C TYR A 23 20.63 -2.16 -12.94
N ASP A 24 21.62 -1.44 -13.48
CA ASP A 24 22.70 -0.81 -12.70
C ASP A 24 22.14 0.23 -11.70
N ALA A 25 20.98 0.83 -11.98
CA ALA A 25 20.27 1.76 -11.10
C ALA A 25 19.31 1.08 -10.09
N GLY A 26 19.25 -0.26 -10.06
CA GLY A 26 18.41 -1.03 -9.13
C GLY A 26 16.96 -1.27 -9.61
N ILE A 27 16.66 -1.01 -10.89
CA ILE A 27 15.39 -1.41 -11.51
C ILE A 27 15.49 -2.87 -11.94
N SER A 28 14.75 -3.74 -11.26
CA SER A 28 14.78 -5.18 -11.48
C SER A 28 13.77 -5.67 -12.52
N THR A 29 12.71 -4.88 -12.75
CA THR A 29 11.61 -5.24 -13.65
C THR A 29 11.07 -3.99 -14.33
N ILE A 30 10.65 -4.12 -15.59
CA ILE A 30 9.99 -3.05 -16.35
C ILE A 30 8.73 -3.63 -17.00
N ILE A 31 7.60 -2.91 -16.91
CA ILE A 31 6.38 -3.23 -17.65
C ILE A 31 6.35 -2.33 -18.90
N THR A 32 6.54 -2.95 -20.05
CA THR A 32 6.42 -2.27 -21.35
C THR A 32 4.97 -2.24 -21.81
N ILE A 33 4.59 -1.18 -22.51
CA ILE A 33 3.17 -0.89 -22.80
C ILE A 33 2.99 -0.73 -24.30
N SER A 34 2.02 -1.42 -24.91
CA SER A 34 1.64 -1.09 -26.29
C SER A 34 0.77 0.16 -26.33
N SER A 35 1.03 1.02 -27.30
CA SER A 35 0.19 2.19 -27.60
C SER A 35 -0.73 1.96 -28.80
N ASP A 36 -0.25 1.20 -29.79
CA ASP A 36 -0.97 0.96 -31.05
C ASP A 36 -0.73 -0.47 -31.59
N ILE A 37 -1.43 -0.83 -32.66
CA ILE A 37 -1.36 -2.16 -33.27
C ILE A 37 0.04 -2.50 -33.80
N ALA A 38 0.77 -1.50 -34.30
CA ALA A 38 2.10 -1.68 -34.90
C ALA A 38 3.16 -1.95 -33.83
N SER A 39 3.03 -1.33 -32.65
CA SER A 39 3.93 -1.52 -31.50
C SER A 39 3.84 -2.93 -30.90
N ILE A 40 2.69 -3.61 -31.03
CA ILE A 40 2.42 -4.89 -30.37
C ILE A 40 3.49 -5.94 -30.68
N ASP A 41 3.85 -6.13 -31.95
CA ASP A 41 4.77 -7.21 -32.31
C ASP A 41 6.19 -6.91 -31.80
N GLU A 42 6.56 -5.63 -31.70
CA GLU A 42 7.86 -5.22 -31.19
C GLU A 42 7.95 -5.40 -29.67
N ILE A 43 6.94 -4.96 -28.92
CA ILE A 43 6.93 -5.14 -27.46
C ILE A 43 6.96 -6.61 -27.07
N MET A 44 6.37 -7.49 -27.88
CA MET A 44 6.39 -8.93 -27.63
C MET A 44 7.79 -9.51 -27.84
N LYS A 45 8.52 -9.11 -28.89
CA LYS A 45 9.92 -9.50 -29.08
C LYS A 45 10.79 -9.05 -27.91
N ILE A 46 10.65 -7.79 -27.48
CA ILE A 46 11.39 -7.24 -26.33
C ILE A 46 11.11 -8.09 -25.08
N THR A 47 9.84 -8.40 -24.85
CA THR A 47 9.39 -9.16 -23.68
C THR A 47 9.90 -10.61 -23.68
N GLU A 48 10.01 -11.24 -24.84
CA GLU A 48 10.58 -12.58 -25.00
C GLU A 48 12.10 -12.59 -24.85
N GLN A 49 12.78 -11.53 -25.34
CA GLN A 49 14.23 -11.42 -25.32
C GLN A 49 14.78 -11.11 -23.92
N TYR A 50 14.08 -10.30 -23.12
CA TYR A 50 14.59 -9.78 -21.86
C TYR A 50 13.80 -10.31 -20.65
N PRO A 51 14.38 -11.17 -19.81
CA PRO A 51 13.69 -11.76 -18.65
C PRO A 51 13.11 -10.75 -17.65
N MET A 52 13.69 -9.55 -17.54
CA MET A 52 13.22 -8.48 -16.65
C MET A 52 12.01 -7.70 -17.21
N VAL A 53 11.60 -7.95 -18.45
CA VAL A 53 10.51 -7.23 -19.10
C VAL A 53 9.22 -8.06 -19.07
N TYR A 54 8.12 -7.37 -18.80
CA TYR A 54 6.74 -7.84 -18.96
C TYR A 54 5.99 -6.84 -19.82
N ALA A 55 4.84 -7.22 -20.38
CA ALA A 55 4.06 -6.39 -21.28
C ALA A 55 2.61 -6.19 -20.80
N THR A 56 2.03 -5.04 -21.13
CA THR A 56 0.57 -4.93 -21.30
C THR A 56 0.24 -4.73 -22.77
N VAL A 57 -0.92 -5.23 -23.20
CA VAL A 57 -1.40 -5.11 -24.58
C VAL A 57 -2.75 -4.39 -24.62
N GLY A 58 -2.87 -3.39 -25.48
CA GLY A 58 -4.03 -2.51 -25.59
C GLY A 58 -3.81 -1.42 -26.64
N ILE A 59 -4.89 -0.76 -27.01
CA ILE A 59 -4.89 0.35 -27.96
C ILE A 59 -5.21 1.65 -27.22
N HIS A 60 -4.27 2.59 -27.28
CA HIS A 60 -4.32 3.90 -26.65
C HIS A 60 -5.50 4.73 -27.21
N PRO A 61 -6.14 5.62 -26.43
CA PRO A 61 -7.26 6.47 -26.88
C PRO A 61 -7.00 7.26 -28.17
N HIS A 62 -5.74 7.54 -28.52
CA HIS A 62 -5.40 8.23 -29.76
C HIS A 62 -5.60 7.36 -31.01
N ASP A 63 -5.39 6.05 -30.89
CA ASP A 63 -5.25 5.11 -32.01
C ASP A 63 -6.47 4.19 -32.18
N VAL A 64 -7.53 4.41 -31.40
CA VAL A 64 -8.74 3.58 -31.36
C VAL A 64 -9.54 3.50 -32.66
N LYS A 65 -9.25 4.35 -33.66
CA LYS A 65 -9.92 4.28 -34.98
C LYS A 65 -9.65 2.98 -35.71
N GLU A 66 -8.49 2.37 -35.44
CA GLU A 66 -8.07 1.11 -36.05
C GLU A 66 -8.57 -0.12 -35.24
N LEU A 67 -9.23 0.09 -34.10
CA LEU A 67 -9.73 -1.00 -33.27
C LEU A 67 -10.92 -1.69 -33.95
N ASN A 68 -10.73 -2.96 -34.32
CA ASN A 68 -11.75 -3.80 -34.92
C ASN A 68 -11.75 -5.21 -34.28
N SER A 69 -12.63 -6.09 -34.78
CA SER A 69 -12.77 -7.45 -34.25
C SER A 69 -11.51 -8.31 -34.39
N GLU A 70 -10.71 -8.12 -35.44
CA GLU A 70 -9.45 -8.84 -35.66
C GLU A 70 -8.39 -8.39 -34.65
N VAL A 71 -8.31 -7.08 -34.39
CA VAL A 71 -7.42 -6.51 -33.38
C VAL A 71 -7.79 -7.01 -31.98
N LEU A 72 -9.07 -6.98 -31.63
CA LEU A 72 -9.54 -7.52 -30.34
C LEU A 72 -9.21 -9.01 -30.20
N LYS A 73 -9.31 -9.79 -31.28
CA LYS A 73 -8.90 -11.20 -31.31
C LYS A 73 -7.39 -11.35 -31.10
N LYS A 74 -6.56 -10.51 -31.75
CA LYS A 74 -5.10 -10.49 -31.55
C LYS A 74 -4.75 -10.19 -30.09
N LEU A 75 -5.36 -9.17 -29.49
CA LEU A 75 -5.17 -8.83 -28.07
C LEU A 75 -5.59 -9.99 -27.16
N PHE A 76 -6.71 -10.65 -27.44
CA PHE A 76 -7.15 -11.84 -26.70
C PHE A 76 -6.11 -12.97 -26.79
N GLU A 77 -5.58 -13.27 -27.97
CA GLU A 77 -4.58 -14.32 -28.16
C GLU A 77 -3.29 -14.02 -27.41
N LEU A 78 -2.79 -12.77 -27.48
CA LEU A 78 -1.59 -12.32 -26.80
C LEU A 78 -1.74 -12.29 -25.28
N SER A 79 -2.93 -11.98 -24.77
CA SER A 79 -3.19 -11.95 -23.32
C SER A 79 -2.94 -13.29 -22.61
N ARG A 80 -2.84 -14.39 -23.36
CA ARG A 80 -2.52 -15.72 -22.84
C ARG A 80 -1.02 -15.95 -22.66
N HIS A 81 -0.17 -15.08 -23.20
CA HIS A 81 1.27 -15.19 -23.08
C HIS A 81 1.69 -14.93 -21.62
N PRO A 82 2.56 -15.74 -21.00
CA PRO A 82 2.89 -15.63 -19.57
C PRO A 82 3.57 -14.30 -19.17
N LYS A 83 4.07 -13.55 -20.15
CA LYS A 83 4.66 -12.23 -19.94
C LYS A 83 3.70 -11.07 -20.22
N VAL A 84 2.50 -11.33 -20.75
CA VAL A 84 1.46 -10.31 -20.89
C VAL A 84 0.64 -10.30 -19.62
N VAL A 85 0.74 -9.22 -18.85
CA VAL A 85 0.28 -9.15 -17.46
C VAL A 85 -0.91 -8.23 -17.26
N GLY A 86 -1.30 -7.47 -18.28
CA GLY A 86 -2.42 -6.54 -18.22
C GLY A 86 -2.92 -6.14 -19.60
N ILE A 87 -4.10 -5.51 -19.62
CA ILE A 87 -4.66 -4.86 -20.81
C ILE A 87 -4.43 -3.35 -20.70
N GLY A 88 -3.68 -2.79 -21.65
CA GLY A 88 -3.19 -1.41 -21.56
C GLY A 88 -2.09 -1.11 -22.58
N GLU A 89 -1.88 0.14 -22.97
CA GLU A 89 -2.56 1.34 -22.44
C GLU A 89 -3.95 1.52 -23.06
N ILE A 90 -4.97 1.74 -22.22
CA ILE A 90 -6.34 2.00 -22.68
C ILE A 90 -6.94 3.15 -21.87
N GLY A 91 -7.97 3.82 -22.38
CA GLY A 91 -8.65 4.86 -21.60
C GLY A 91 -9.19 5.99 -22.45
N LEU A 92 -9.09 7.22 -21.93
CA LEU A 92 -9.66 8.43 -22.54
C LEU A 92 -8.68 9.60 -22.47
N ASP A 93 -8.46 10.27 -23.60
CA ASP A 93 -7.73 11.54 -23.71
C ASP A 93 -8.61 12.58 -24.42
N TYR A 94 -9.10 13.57 -23.66
CA TYR A 94 -9.92 14.67 -24.17
C TYR A 94 -9.11 15.96 -24.41
N HIS A 95 -7.80 15.91 -24.23
CA HIS A 95 -6.92 17.06 -24.40
C HIS A 95 -6.48 17.22 -25.86
N TYR A 96 -6.03 16.13 -26.50
CA TYR A 96 -5.57 16.18 -27.89
C TYR A 96 -6.65 15.79 -28.91
N GLU A 97 -7.73 15.14 -28.47
CA GLU A 97 -8.90 14.74 -29.28
C GLU A 97 -8.57 14.09 -30.64
N HIS A 98 -7.47 13.33 -30.73
CA HIS A 98 -7.06 12.63 -31.95
C HIS A 98 -8.12 11.65 -32.47
N SER A 99 -8.95 11.12 -31.57
CA SER A 99 -10.14 10.33 -31.87
C SER A 99 -11.39 10.95 -31.21
N PRO A 100 -12.57 10.91 -31.86
CA PRO A 100 -13.80 11.45 -31.27
C PRO A 100 -14.12 10.80 -29.92
N LYS A 101 -14.62 11.58 -28.96
CA LYS A 101 -14.88 11.10 -27.58
C LYS A 101 -15.73 9.83 -27.54
N GLU A 102 -16.79 9.75 -28.32
CA GLU A 102 -17.66 8.56 -28.33
C GLU A 102 -16.92 7.31 -28.84
N VAL A 103 -16.06 7.45 -29.86
CA VAL A 103 -15.23 6.34 -30.36
C VAL A 103 -14.24 5.89 -29.28
N GLN A 104 -13.62 6.82 -28.55
CA GLN A 104 -12.75 6.48 -27.42
C GLN A 104 -13.52 5.72 -26.33
N ARG A 105 -14.72 6.16 -25.97
CA ARG A 105 -15.56 5.50 -24.95
C ARG A 105 -15.97 4.10 -25.35
N GLU A 106 -16.39 3.90 -26.60
CA GLU A 106 -16.76 2.59 -27.13
C GLU A 106 -15.55 1.64 -27.14
N ALA A 107 -14.41 2.10 -27.66
CA ALA A 107 -13.17 1.34 -27.69
C ALA A 107 -12.67 1.00 -26.27
N PHE A 108 -12.74 1.95 -25.35
CA PHE A 108 -12.38 1.74 -23.96
C PHE A 108 -13.26 0.67 -23.32
N ALA A 109 -14.59 0.73 -23.51
CA ALA A 109 -15.52 -0.27 -22.99
C ALA A 109 -15.26 -1.67 -23.57
N LEU A 110 -14.93 -1.80 -24.86
CA LEU A 110 -14.60 -3.07 -25.50
C LEU A 110 -13.33 -3.70 -24.89
N GLN A 111 -12.29 -2.90 -24.66
CA GLN A 111 -11.04 -3.39 -24.07
C GLN A 111 -11.18 -3.72 -22.58
N LEU A 112 -11.99 -2.95 -21.83
CA LEU A 112 -12.35 -3.29 -20.45
C LEU A 112 -13.12 -4.60 -20.36
N LYS A 113 -14.05 -4.83 -21.28
CA LYS A 113 -14.75 -6.11 -21.39
C LYS A 113 -13.77 -7.27 -21.62
N LEU A 114 -12.83 -7.10 -22.56
CA LEU A 114 -11.77 -8.08 -22.81
C LEU A 114 -10.97 -8.40 -21.52
N ALA A 115 -10.49 -7.37 -20.84
CA ALA A 115 -9.72 -7.51 -19.61
C ALA A 115 -10.50 -8.26 -18.51
N ARG A 116 -11.78 -7.93 -18.33
CA ARG A 116 -12.67 -8.60 -17.38
C ARG A 116 -12.89 -10.06 -17.73
N ASP A 117 -13.16 -10.35 -19.00
CA ASP A 117 -13.49 -11.70 -19.46
C ASP A 117 -12.27 -12.65 -19.35
N ILE A 118 -11.03 -12.14 -19.46
CA ILE A 118 -9.79 -12.90 -19.24
C ILE A 118 -9.31 -12.88 -17.79
N GLY A 119 -9.69 -11.87 -17.01
CA GLY A 119 -9.28 -11.69 -15.61
C GLY A 119 -7.91 -11.02 -15.43
N LEU A 120 -7.45 -10.26 -16.43
CA LEU A 120 -6.23 -9.43 -16.34
C LEU A 120 -6.53 -8.03 -15.78
N PRO A 121 -5.60 -7.42 -15.04
CA PRO A 121 -5.71 -6.01 -14.63
C PRO A 121 -5.60 -5.07 -15.84
N VAL A 122 -6.03 -3.82 -15.66
CA VAL A 122 -5.98 -2.78 -16.69
C VAL A 122 -5.00 -1.64 -16.34
N VAL A 123 -4.37 -1.07 -17.36
CA VAL A 123 -3.54 0.15 -17.25
C VAL A 123 -4.29 1.29 -17.93
N ILE A 124 -4.72 2.27 -17.13
CA ILE A 124 -5.70 3.28 -17.54
C ILE A 124 -5.06 4.65 -17.75
N HIS A 125 -5.11 5.11 -18.99
CA HIS A 125 -4.87 6.50 -19.37
C HIS A 125 -6.11 7.34 -19.11
N SER A 126 -5.95 8.49 -18.45
CA SER A 126 -7.06 9.43 -18.27
C SER A 126 -6.56 10.87 -18.23
N ARG A 127 -6.81 11.59 -19.32
CA ARG A 127 -6.42 13.01 -19.44
C ARG A 127 -7.64 13.87 -19.76
N GLU A 128 -7.94 14.80 -18.86
CA GLU A 128 -9.13 15.67 -18.93
C GLU A 128 -10.47 14.91 -19.08
N ALA A 129 -10.48 13.62 -18.72
CA ALA A 129 -11.60 12.70 -18.95
C ALA A 129 -11.96 11.84 -17.72
N PHE A 130 -11.52 12.27 -16.51
CA PHE A 130 -11.58 11.45 -15.30
C PHE A 130 -13.01 10.98 -14.94
N ASP A 131 -14.00 11.88 -14.97
CA ASP A 131 -15.36 11.52 -14.56
C ASP A 131 -15.99 10.47 -15.50
N ASP A 132 -15.76 10.58 -16.81
CA ASP A 132 -16.19 9.57 -17.79
C ASP A 132 -15.42 8.26 -17.63
N THR A 133 -14.11 8.34 -17.36
CA THR A 133 -13.26 7.16 -17.13
C THR A 133 -13.83 6.34 -15.97
N ILE A 134 -14.10 6.99 -14.84
CA ILE A 134 -14.68 6.35 -13.65
C ILE A 134 -16.08 5.81 -13.90
N LYS A 135 -16.91 6.55 -14.65
CA LYS A 135 -18.25 6.10 -15.02
C LYS A 135 -18.19 4.78 -15.80
N ILE A 136 -17.35 4.72 -16.84
CA ILE A 136 -17.23 3.54 -17.71
C ILE A 136 -16.64 2.36 -16.93
N LEU A 137 -15.64 2.58 -16.07
CA LEU A 137 -15.09 1.52 -15.20
C LEU A 137 -16.16 0.89 -14.31
N LYS A 138 -17.06 1.69 -13.74
CA LYS A 138 -18.21 1.22 -12.96
C LYS A 138 -19.20 0.43 -13.80
N GLU A 139 -19.57 0.97 -14.97
CA GLU A 139 -20.51 0.32 -15.90
C GLU A 139 -19.97 -1.03 -16.41
N GLN A 140 -18.66 -1.14 -16.64
CA GLN A 140 -18.00 -2.37 -17.05
C GLN A 140 -17.67 -3.31 -15.90
N ASN A 141 -17.94 -2.91 -14.65
CA ASN A 141 -17.60 -3.66 -13.44
C ASN A 141 -16.11 -4.05 -13.37
N VAL A 142 -15.22 -3.12 -13.71
CA VAL A 142 -13.76 -3.31 -13.62
C VAL A 142 -13.23 -2.51 -12.44
N HIS A 143 -12.59 -3.22 -11.51
CA HIS A 143 -12.12 -2.71 -10.22
C HIS A 143 -10.68 -3.17 -9.90
N LYS A 144 -9.94 -3.60 -10.92
CA LYS A 144 -8.56 -4.07 -10.79
C LYS A 144 -7.69 -3.45 -11.88
N GLY A 145 -6.90 -2.45 -11.51
CA GLY A 145 -6.02 -1.77 -12.44
C GLY A 145 -5.22 -0.67 -11.79
N VAL A 146 -4.51 0.09 -12.62
CA VAL A 146 -3.73 1.26 -12.21
C VAL A 146 -4.15 2.46 -13.07
N MET A 147 -4.35 3.60 -12.42
CA MET A 147 -4.40 4.89 -13.11
C MET A 147 -2.93 5.31 -13.31
N HIS A 148 -2.40 5.05 -14.51
CA HIS A 148 -1.01 5.39 -14.81
C HIS A 148 -0.87 6.91 -14.96
N CYS A 149 0.35 7.41 -14.82
CA CYS A 149 0.76 8.80 -14.89
C CYS A 149 -0.28 9.76 -14.28
N PHE A 150 -0.72 9.45 -13.04
CA PHE A 150 -1.89 10.10 -12.47
C PHE A 150 -1.69 11.63 -12.37
N SER A 151 -2.53 12.39 -13.05
CA SER A 151 -2.47 13.86 -13.10
C SER A 151 -3.66 14.55 -12.44
N GLY A 152 -4.53 13.78 -11.78
CA GLY A 152 -5.72 14.28 -11.10
C GLY A 152 -5.45 14.92 -9.74
N ASN A 153 -6.52 15.35 -9.08
CA ASN A 153 -6.47 15.91 -7.73
C ASN A 153 -6.79 14.86 -6.64
N LEU A 154 -6.73 15.27 -5.38
CA LEU A 154 -6.97 14.43 -4.21
C LEU A 154 -8.36 13.76 -4.21
N SER A 155 -9.41 14.46 -4.64
CA SER A 155 -10.77 13.92 -4.71
C SER A 155 -10.86 12.82 -5.78
N GLN A 156 -10.20 13.02 -6.91
CA GLN A 156 -10.13 12.04 -7.99
C GLN A 156 -9.33 10.80 -7.55
N ALA A 157 -8.19 10.97 -6.89
CA ALA A 157 -7.41 9.85 -6.35
C ALA A 157 -8.24 8.99 -5.37
N LYS A 158 -8.99 9.63 -4.46
CA LYS A 158 -9.92 8.93 -3.54
C LYS A 158 -10.95 8.10 -4.29
N LYS A 159 -11.63 8.68 -5.30
CA LYS A 159 -12.62 7.96 -6.11
C LYS A 159 -12.01 6.75 -6.82
N ALA A 160 -10.80 6.87 -7.37
CA ALA A 160 -10.12 5.77 -8.03
C ALA A 160 -9.72 4.65 -7.04
N ILE A 161 -9.19 5.01 -5.88
CA ILE A 161 -8.87 4.05 -4.80
C ILE A 161 -10.12 3.33 -4.29
N GLU A 162 -11.24 4.05 -4.10
CA GLU A 162 -12.53 3.47 -3.71
C GLU A 162 -13.05 2.42 -4.73
N LEU A 163 -12.63 2.53 -6.00
CA LEU A 163 -12.91 1.55 -7.05
C LEU A 163 -11.91 0.41 -7.11
N GLY A 164 -10.87 0.41 -6.28
CA GLY A 164 -9.82 -0.62 -6.25
C GLY A 164 -8.62 -0.33 -7.17
N PHE A 165 -8.48 0.89 -7.67
CA PHE A 165 -7.37 1.26 -8.55
C PHE A 165 -6.13 1.75 -7.78
N PHE A 166 -4.97 1.27 -8.22
CA PHE A 166 -3.68 1.83 -7.83
C PHE A 166 -3.47 3.20 -8.49
N ILE A 167 -2.67 4.04 -7.85
CA ILE A 167 -2.28 5.36 -8.34
C ILE A 167 -0.78 5.32 -8.63
N SER A 168 -0.42 5.41 -9.91
CA SER A 168 0.98 5.47 -10.30
C SER A 168 1.46 6.92 -10.43
N ILE A 169 2.61 7.19 -9.83
CA ILE A 169 3.22 8.53 -9.79
C ILE A 169 4.45 8.54 -10.69
N SER A 170 4.42 9.36 -11.74
CA SER A 170 5.55 9.55 -12.66
C SER A 170 6.54 10.60 -12.16
N GLY A 171 7.60 10.83 -12.95
CA GLY A 171 8.64 11.84 -12.69
C GLY A 171 8.14 13.26 -12.48
N VAL A 172 6.90 13.57 -12.87
CA VAL A 172 6.24 14.87 -12.65
C VAL A 172 6.23 15.28 -11.18
N VAL A 173 6.22 14.33 -10.23
CA VAL A 173 6.26 14.62 -8.79
C VAL A 173 7.52 15.38 -8.36
N THR A 174 8.61 15.24 -9.12
CA THR A 174 9.87 15.95 -8.86
C THR A 174 9.79 17.44 -9.22
N PHE A 175 8.84 17.85 -10.07
CA PHE A 175 8.76 19.21 -10.58
C PHE A 175 8.38 20.19 -9.47
N LYS A 176 9.06 21.35 -9.44
CA LYS A 176 8.86 22.39 -8.42
C LYS A 176 7.39 22.83 -8.31
N ASN A 177 6.71 23.00 -9.44
CA ASN A 177 5.35 23.55 -9.52
C ASN A 177 4.23 22.51 -9.45
N ALA A 178 4.54 21.22 -9.38
CA ALA A 178 3.54 20.16 -9.37
C ALA A 178 2.91 19.97 -7.98
N LYS A 179 2.26 21.02 -7.46
CA LYS A 179 1.70 21.04 -6.09
C LYS A 179 0.63 19.98 -5.90
N THR A 180 -0.29 19.84 -6.87
CA THR A 180 -1.41 18.91 -6.81
C THR A 180 -0.95 17.46 -6.72
N ILE A 181 -0.02 17.04 -7.59
CA ILE A 181 0.48 15.66 -7.55
C ILE A 181 1.30 15.39 -6.28
N LYS A 182 2.01 16.39 -5.74
CA LYS A 182 2.71 16.26 -4.45
C LYS A 182 1.74 16.11 -3.27
N GLU A 183 0.55 16.68 -3.35
CA GLU A 183 -0.51 16.47 -2.36
C GLU A 183 -1.06 15.05 -2.45
N VAL A 184 -1.41 14.60 -3.67
CA VAL A 184 -1.84 13.22 -3.93
C VAL A 184 -0.78 12.22 -3.47
N ALA A 185 0.48 12.44 -3.84
CA ALA A 185 1.60 11.58 -3.47
C ALA A 185 1.85 11.49 -1.95
N ARG A 186 1.40 12.46 -1.14
CA ARG A 186 1.43 12.34 0.33
C ARG A 186 0.23 11.56 0.86
N PHE A 187 -0.91 11.70 0.19
CA PHE A 187 -2.18 11.13 0.63
C PHE A 187 -2.34 9.64 0.30
N VAL A 188 -1.94 9.21 -0.91
CA VAL A 188 -2.25 7.85 -1.42
C VAL A 188 -1.78 6.80 -0.40
N PRO A 189 -2.68 5.91 0.10
CA PRO A 189 -2.29 4.84 1.00
C PRO A 189 -1.19 3.99 0.40
N ASP A 190 -0.28 3.47 1.23
CA ASP A 190 0.91 2.77 0.75
C ASP A 190 0.53 1.58 -0.14
N GLU A 191 -0.55 0.86 0.17
CA GLU A 191 -1.02 -0.32 -0.55
C GLU A 191 -1.66 -0.04 -1.92
N TYR A 192 -1.81 1.23 -2.29
CA TYR A 192 -2.29 1.70 -3.61
C TYR A 192 -1.24 2.51 -4.39
N LEU A 193 -0.06 2.76 -3.82
CA LEU A 193 0.98 3.56 -4.47
C LEU A 193 1.80 2.72 -5.48
N MET A 194 1.95 3.23 -6.69
CA MET A 194 2.92 2.75 -7.68
C MET A 194 3.78 3.91 -8.19
N ILE A 195 4.87 3.59 -8.88
CA ILE A 195 5.74 4.56 -9.54
C ILE A 195 6.11 4.07 -10.92
N GLU A 196 6.34 5.02 -11.81
CA GLU A 196 6.73 4.77 -13.18
C GLU A 196 7.61 5.88 -13.74
N THR A 197 8.18 5.62 -14.91
CA THR A 197 8.84 6.66 -15.70
C THR A 197 7.93 7.28 -16.74
N ASP A 198 7.05 6.49 -17.37
CA ASP A 198 6.39 6.86 -18.63
C ASP A 198 7.41 7.22 -19.73
N ALA A 199 8.59 6.59 -19.67
CA ALA A 199 9.67 6.85 -20.61
C ALA A 199 9.25 6.45 -22.04
N PRO A 200 9.63 7.24 -23.07
CA PRO A 200 10.65 8.30 -23.08
C PRO A 200 10.18 9.70 -22.64
N TYR A 201 8.94 9.84 -22.18
CA TYR A 201 8.33 11.11 -21.79
C TYR A 201 8.63 11.49 -20.34
N LEU A 202 8.33 12.75 -19.98
CA LEU A 202 8.23 13.20 -18.58
C LEU A 202 9.47 12.99 -17.68
N ALA A 203 10.69 13.18 -18.24
CA ALA A 203 11.92 13.03 -17.48
C ALA A 203 11.91 13.83 -16.15
N PRO A 204 12.18 13.17 -15.00
CA PRO A 204 12.17 13.82 -13.69
C PRO A 204 13.31 14.82 -13.53
N GLU A 205 13.19 15.77 -12.61
CA GLU A 205 14.35 16.54 -12.12
C GLU A 205 15.33 15.58 -11.40
N PRO A 206 16.65 15.65 -11.65
CA PRO A 206 17.39 16.70 -12.39
C PRO A 206 17.61 16.42 -13.89
N MET A 207 16.96 15.41 -14.46
CA MET A 207 17.10 15.00 -15.86
C MET A 207 16.10 15.68 -16.80
N ARG A 208 15.38 16.69 -16.32
CA ARG A 208 14.36 17.41 -17.08
C ARG A 208 14.93 17.99 -18.38
N GLY A 209 14.20 17.81 -19.48
CA GLY A 209 14.63 18.22 -20.82
C GLY A 209 15.49 17.21 -21.57
N LYS A 210 15.87 16.09 -20.93
CA LYS A 210 16.46 14.92 -21.61
C LYS A 210 15.36 13.92 -21.96
N ARG A 211 15.67 12.99 -22.88
CA ARG A 211 14.86 11.77 -23.09
C ARG A 211 14.81 11.00 -21.78
N ASN A 212 13.61 10.66 -21.31
CA ASN A 212 13.47 9.86 -20.09
C ASN A 212 13.89 8.40 -20.37
N GLU A 213 14.25 7.67 -19.33
CA GLU A 213 14.52 6.23 -19.40
C GLU A 213 14.26 5.57 -18.04
N PRO A 214 14.04 4.25 -17.98
CA PRO A 214 13.75 3.52 -16.74
C PRO A 214 14.74 3.76 -15.61
N SER A 215 16.02 4.01 -15.93
CA SER A 215 17.06 4.32 -14.94
C SER A 215 16.73 5.56 -14.10
N PHE A 216 15.89 6.47 -14.59
CA PHE A 216 15.53 7.72 -13.91
C PHE A 216 14.42 7.53 -12.87
N LEU A 217 13.81 6.33 -12.77
CA LEU A 217 12.81 6.01 -11.75
C LEU A 217 13.33 6.27 -10.32
N ILE A 218 14.64 6.12 -10.11
CA ILE A 218 15.29 6.40 -8.83
C ILE A 218 15.06 7.84 -8.34
N TYR A 219 14.93 8.81 -9.25
CA TYR A 219 14.65 10.20 -8.89
C TYR A 219 13.19 10.40 -8.45
N THR A 220 12.25 9.69 -9.09
CA THR A 220 10.85 9.64 -8.66
C THR A 220 10.74 9.04 -7.26
N ALA A 221 11.39 7.89 -7.03
CA ALA A 221 11.39 7.22 -5.72
C ALA A 221 11.99 8.11 -4.63
N LYS A 222 13.12 8.78 -4.91
CA LYS A 222 13.75 9.72 -3.98
C LYS A 222 12.83 10.88 -3.62
N ALA A 223 12.16 11.50 -4.61
CA ALA A 223 11.23 12.58 -4.34
C ALA A 223 10.04 12.14 -3.47
N LEU A 224 9.54 10.92 -3.67
CA LEU A 224 8.49 10.36 -2.82
C LEU A 224 8.97 10.07 -1.40
N ALA A 225 10.18 9.51 -1.25
CA ALA A 225 10.80 9.25 0.04
C ALA A 225 10.92 10.55 0.85
N ASP A 226 11.44 11.61 0.23
CA ASP A 226 11.55 12.94 0.84
C ASP A 226 10.17 13.52 1.21
N LEU A 227 9.17 13.40 0.33
CA LEU A 227 7.82 13.91 0.56
C LEU A 227 7.09 13.21 1.71
N ARG A 228 7.35 11.91 1.89
CA ARG A 228 6.70 11.05 2.90
C ARG A 228 7.52 10.88 4.18
N GLY A 229 8.76 11.35 4.23
CA GLY A 229 9.64 11.16 5.39
C GLY A 229 9.94 9.69 5.67
N VAL A 230 10.22 8.93 4.60
CA VAL A 230 10.61 7.51 4.62
C VAL A 230 11.88 7.32 3.78
N THR A 231 12.43 6.11 3.78
CA THR A 231 13.63 5.79 3.00
C THR A 231 13.29 5.45 1.54
N ILE A 232 14.27 5.44 0.65
CA ILE A 232 14.06 4.99 -0.74
C ILE A 232 13.74 3.49 -0.76
N GLU A 233 14.38 2.73 0.14
CA GLU A 233 14.16 1.31 0.33
C GLU A 233 12.71 1.02 0.76
N ASP A 234 12.11 1.89 1.59
CA ASP A 234 10.69 1.80 1.92
C ASP A 234 9.80 2.02 0.69
N ILE A 235 10.11 3.02 -0.15
CA ILE A 235 9.36 3.27 -1.38
C ILE A 235 9.49 2.09 -2.33
N ASP A 236 10.71 1.60 -2.59
CA ASP A 236 10.95 0.43 -3.44
C ASP A 236 10.12 -0.77 -2.95
N ARG A 237 10.26 -1.14 -1.68
CA ARG A 237 9.56 -2.29 -1.11
C ARG A 237 8.03 -2.12 -1.17
N ILE A 238 7.49 -0.93 -0.92
CA ILE A 238 6.06 -0.64 -1.03
C ILE A 238 5.58 -0.80 -2.49
N THR A 239 6.20 -0.09 -3.43
CA THR A 239 5.72 -0.05 -4.81
C THR A 239 5.97 -1.37 -5.54
N THR A 240 7.09 -2.03 -5.29
CA THR A 240 7.40 -3.35 -5.85
C THR A 240 6.36 -4.39 -5.43
N VAL A 241 5.98 -4.43 -4.14
CA VAL A 241 4.93 -5.34 -3.66
C VAL A 241 3.59 -5.04 -4.34
N ASN A 242 3.25 -3.76 -4.53
CA ASN A 242 2.00 -3.38 -5.18
C ASN A 242 1.95 -3.79 -6.65
N VAL A 243 3.04 -3.59 -7.40
CA VAL A 243 3.15 -4.03 -8.79
C VAL A 243 3.02 -5.56 -8.88
N ASN A 244 3.76 -6.29 -8.04
CA ASN A 244 3.66 -7.75 -7.95
C ASN A 244 2.23 -8.22 -7.62
N ARG A 245 1.53 -7.54 -6.69
CA ARG A 245 0.13 -7.85 -6.33
C ARG A 245 -0.84 -7.62 -7.49
N LEU A 246 -0.73 -6.50 -8.19
CA LEU A 246 -1.64 -6.14 -9.28
C LEU A 246 -1.47 -7.10 -10.46
N PHE A 247 -0.24 -7.22 -10.95
CA PHE A 247 0.13 -7.92 -12.17
C PHE A 247 0.45 -9.40 -11.97
N ARG A 248 0.51 -9.88 -10.72
CA ARG A 248 0.82 -11.26 -10.34
C ARG A 248 2.17 -11.72 -10.90
N ILE A 249 3.16 -10.84 -10.78
CA ILE A 249 4.56 -11.10 -11.17
C ILE A 249 5.45 -11.14 -9.94
N GLY A 250 6.60 -11.81 -10.05
CA GLY A 250 7.56 -11.96 -8.97
C GLY A 250 7.00 -12.69 -7.74
N ASP A 251 7.78 -12.67 -6.66
CA ASP A 251 7.36 -13.22 -5.37
C ASP A 251 6.69 -12.13 -4.51
N LEU A 252 5.68 -12.56 -3.74
CA LEU A 252 5.08 -11.73 -2.69
C LEU A 252 5.73 -12.06 -1.35
N PRO A 253 5.93 -11.07 -0.46
CA PRO A 253 6.50 -11.33 0.85
C PRO A 253 5.56 -12.23 1.66
N LYS A 254 6.15 -13.20 2.34
CA LYS A 254 5.45 -14.08 3.28
C LYS A 254 5.14 -13.34 4.57
N GLY A 255 4.26 -13.91 5.38
CA GLY A 255 3.90 -13.34 6.69
C GLY A 255 5.12 -13.13 7.58
N GLU A 256 5.38 -11.89 7.96
CA GLU A 256 6.51 -11.51 8.80
C GLU A 256 6.12 -11.51 10.29
N ILE A 257 6.93 -12.21 11.10
CA ILE A 257 6.79 -12.25 12.57
C ILE A 257 7.46 -11.04 13.23
N ALA A 258 8.41 -10.40 12.54
CA ALA A 258 8.97 -9.13 12.94
C ALA A 258 9.27 -8.27 11.70
N TYR A 259 8.98 -6.98 11.78
CA TYR A 259 9.20 -6.02 10.71
C TYR A 259 9.69 -4.68 11.28
N LYS A 260 10.55 -3.98 10.54
CA LYS A 260 11.16 -2.73 10.99
C LYS A 260 10.50 -1.55 10.28
N ILE A 261 10.04 -0.58 11.07
CA ILE A 261 9.64 0.73 10.55
C ILE A 261 10.55 1.76 11.21
N ARG A 262 11.38 2.45 10.41
CA ARG A 262 12.40 3.40 10.87
C ARG A 262 13.36 2.75 11.88
N ASP A 263 13.39 3.22 13.12
CA ASP A 263 14.27 2.75 14.21
C ASP A 263 13.59 1.77 15.17
N THR A 264 12.36 1.35 14.86
CA THR A 264 11.51 0.55 15.74
C THR A 264 11.22 -0.81 15.12
N LEU A 265 11.34 -1.88 15.92
CA LEU A 265 11.01 -3.24 15.51
C LEU A 265 9.60 -3.60 16.02
N TYR A 266 8.75 -4.11 15.14
CA TYR A 266 7.39 -4.52 15.46
C TYR A 266 7.29 -6.04 15.41
N LEU A 267 6.70 -6.64 16.44
CA LEU A 267 6.52 -8.08 16.58
C LEU A 267 5.05 -8.45 16.38
N ASN A 268 4.82 -9.31 15.40
CA ASN A 268 3.52 -9.84 15.06
C ASN A 268 3.36 -11.23 15.67
N VAL A 269 2.50 -11.35 16.68
CA VAL A 269 2.43 -12.54 17.53
C VAL A 269 1.18 -13.39 17.31
N THR A 270 0.15 -12.84 16.65
CA THR A 270 -1.11 -13.52 16.40
C THR A 270 -1.94 -12.83 15.31
N ASN A 271 -2.71 -13.62 14.55
CA ASN A 271 -3.76 -13.12 13.65
C ASN A 271 -5.10 -12.88 14.37
N ARG A 272 -5.24 -13.32 15.62
CA ARG A 272 -6.51 -13.32 16.38
C ARG A 272 -6.71 -11.98 17.07
N CYS A 273 -7.96 -11.51 17.17
CA CYS A 273 -8.30 -10.30 17.92
C CYS A 273 -9.70 -10.47 18.53
N THR A 274 -9.92 -9.84 19.69
CA THR A 274 -11.22 -9.81 20.37
C THR A 274 -12.14 -8.70 19.87
N ASN A 275 -11.67 -7.88 18.92
CA ASN A 275 -12.46 -6.91 18.20
C ASN A 275 -12.57 -7.27 16.71
N VAL A 276 -13.71 -6.95 16.12
CA VAL A 276 -13.97 -7.00 14.68
C VAL A 276 -14.17 -5.56 14.18
N CYS A 277 -13.14 -4.73 14.31
CA CYS A 277 -13.28 -3.31 14.00
C CYS A 277 -13.55 -3.08 12.51
N ARG A 278 -14.49 -2.19 12.18
CA ARG A 278 -14.84 -1.84 10.78
C ARG A 278 -13.67 -1.23 10.00
N PHE A 279 -12.79 -0.53 10.71
CA PHE A 279 -11.59 0.12 10.19
C PHE A 279 -10.33 -0.76 10.29
N CYS A 280 -10.46 -2.02 10.73
CA CYS A 280 -9.29 -2.88 10.91
C CYS A 280 -8.67 -3.20 9.55
N VAL A 281 -7.37 -2.93 9.41
CA VAL A 281 -6.59 -3.28 8.20
C VAL A 281 -6.81 -4.73 7.78
N ARG A 282 -7.09 -5.62 8.74
CA ARG A 282 -7.25 -7.06 8.51
C ARG A 282 -8.34 -7.48 7.51
N PHE A 283 -9.29 -6.59 7.27
CA PHE A 283 -10.42 -6.82 6.37
C PHE A 283 -10.22 -6.12 5.01
N HIS A 284 -9.13 -5.37 4.86
CA HIS A 284 -8.84 -4.54 3.70
C HIS A 284 -7.54 -4.97 2.99
N THR A 285 -6.48 -5.25 3.75
CA THR A 285 -5.18 -5.67 3.24
C THR A 285 -4.38 -6.45 4.28
N ASP A 286 -3.53 -7.36 3.83
CA ASP A 286 -2.55 -8.03 4.69
C ASP A 286 -1.25 -7.20 4.83
N TYR A 287 -1.10 -6.12 4.07
CA TYR A 287 0.16 -5.39 3.93
C TYR A 287 0.15 -4.07 4.70
N VAL A 288 1.22 -3.78 5.43
CA VAL A 288 1.45 -2.51 6.12
C VAL A 288 2.83 -2.03 5.75
N LYS A 289 2.93 -0.84 5.13
CA LYS A 289 4.19 -0.34 4.58
C LYS A 289 4.89 -1.46 3.82
N GLY A 290 4.24 -2.18 2.90
CA GLY A 290 4.80 -3.29 2.11
C GLY A 290 5.23 -4.56 2.86
N HIS A 291 5.11 -4.64 4.19
CA HIS A 291 5.31 -5.88 4.96
C HIS A 291 4.01 -6.67 5.04
N ASN A 292 4.05 -7.98 4.75
CA ASN A 292 2.89 -8.84 4.91
C ASN A 292 2.74 -9.26 6.38
N LEU A 293 1.66 -8.83 7.01
CA LEU A 293 1.37 -9.08 8.42
C LEU A 293 0.47 -10.30 8.66
N ARG A 294 -0.01 -11.00 7.61
CA ARG A 294 -0.80 -12.22 7.81
C ARG A 294 0.14 -13.38 8.11
N LEU A 295 0.15 -13.83 9.35
CA LEU A 295 0.98 -14.97 9.76
C LEU A 295 0.45 -16.28 9.16
N GLU A 296 1.34 -17.10 8.60
CA GLU A 296 1.01 -18.50 8.23
C GLU A 296 0.80 -19.35 9.49
N LYS A 297 1.59 -19.08 10.55
CA LYS A 297 1.54 -19.75 11.85
C LYS A 297 1.92 -18.75 12.95
N GLU A 298 1.33 -18.89 14.14
CA GLU A 298 1.75 -18.09 15.30
C GLU A 298 3.18 -18.47 15.74
N PRO A 299 4.10 -17.50 15.91
CA PRO A 299 5.50 -17.77 16.24
C PRO A 299 5.69 -18.25 17.69
N SER A 300 6.73 -19.03 17.96
CA SER A 300 7.20 -19.32 19.32
C SER A 300 8.00 -18.14 19.90
N ALA A 301 8.33 -18.20 21.19
CA ALA A 301 9.23 -17.22 21.81
C ALA A 301 10.63 -17.29 21.20
N GLU A 302 11.10 -18.50 20.91
CA GLU A 302 12.39 -18.74 20.26
C GLU A 302 12.45 -18.10 18.87
N ASP A 303 11.40 -18.30 18.04
CA ASP A 303 11.33 -17.68 16.71
C ASP A 303 11.48 -16.14 16.79
N LEU A 304 10.78 -15.52 17.76
CA LEU A 304 10.84 -14.07 17.97
C LEU A 304 12.22 -13.62 18.46
N ILE A 305 12.78 -14.31 19.45
CA ILE A 305 14.09 -13.99 20.03
C ILE A 305 15.19 -14.06 18.97
N GLN A 306 15.20 -15.14 18.17
CA GLN A 306 16.15 -15.30 17.08
C GLN A 306 16.00 -14.19 16.03
N THR A 307 14.77 -13.82 15.70
CA THR A 307 14.48 -12.78 14.69
C THR A 307 14.83 -11.38 15.18
N ILE A 308 14.67 -11.10 16.48
CA ILE A 308 15.02 -9.80 17.06
C ILE A 308 16.53 -9.54 16.95
N GLY A 309 17.37 -10.55 17.20
CA GLY A 309 18.82 -10.38 17.25
C GLY A 309 19.26 -9.60 18.49
N ASP A 310 19.98 -8.47 18.33
CA ASP A 310 20.34 -7.59 19.45
C ASP A 310 19.27 -6.50 19.67
N PRO A 311 18.52 -6.52 20.79
CA PRO A 311 17.50 -5.51 21.08
C PRO A 311 17.99 -4.07 21.13
N LYS A 312 19.29 -3.83 21.38
CA LYS A 312 19.86 -2.47 21.45
C LYS A 312 19.95 -1.80 20.07
N ASN A 313 19.80 -2.57 18.98
CA ASN A 313 19.77 -2.04 17.62
C ASN A 313 18.49 -1.23 17.31
N TYR A 314 17.51 -1.27 18.20
CA TYR A 314 16.22 -0.62 18.02
C TYR A 314 15.97 0.39 19.15
N LYS A 315 15.30 1.48 18.80
CA LYS A 315 14.81 2.45 19.78
C LYS A 315 13.83 1.80 20.77
N GLU A 316 12.97 0.93 20.24
CA GLU A 316 12.06 0.08 21.01
C GLU A 316 11.64 -1.13 20.19
N ILE A 317 11.19 -2.17 20.88
CA ILE A 317 10.56 -3.36 20.30
C ILE A 317 9.10 -3.37 20.73
N VAL A 318 8.20 -3.51 19.77
CA VAL A 318 6.77 -3.30 19.95
C VAL A 318 6.01 -4.59 19.70
N PHE A 319 5.31 -5.11 20.70
CA PHE A 319 4.28 -6.12 20.46
C PHE A 319 3.08 -5.44 19.79
N CYS A 320 2.98 -5.61 18.48
CA CYS A 320 2.01 -4.95 17.63
C CYS A 320 1.94 -5.69 16.29
N GLY A 321 0.75 -6.05 15.86
CA GLY A 321 0.60 -6.74 14.60
C GLY A 321 -0.84 -6.82 14.16
N TYR A 322 -1.15 -7.93 13.49
CA TYR A 322 -2.45 -8.18 12.91
C TYR A 322 -3.53 -8.34 13.98
N GLY A 323 -3.19 -8.91 15.14
CA GLY A 323 -4.11 -9.25 16.22
C GLY A 323 -3.91 -8.52 17.54
N GLU A 324 -4.65 -8.96 18.57
CA GLU A 324 -4.53 -8.49 19.95
C GLU A 324 -3.40 -9.26 20.66
N PRO A 325 -2.28 -8.59 21.03
CA PRO A 325 -1.14 -9.29 21.61
C PRO A 325 -1.47 -10.04 22.89
N PHE A 326 -2.36 -9.51 23.74
CA PHE A 326 -2.66 -10.15 25.03
C PHE A 326 -3.40 -11.48 24.93
N LEU A 327 -3.84 -11.92 23.75
CA LEU A 327 -4.23 -13.32 23.53
C LEU A 327 -3.05 -14.30 23.72
N ARG A 328 -1.82 -13.78 23.74
CA ARG A 328 -0.58 -14.54 23.93
C ARG A 328 0.25 -13.98 25.10
N LEU A 329 -0.40 -13.77 26.25
CA LEU A 329 0.21 -13.16 27.43
C LEU A 329 1.51 -13.84 27.87
N ASP A 330 1.56 -15.18 27.93
CA ASP A 330 2.77 -15.88 28.38
C ASP A 330 3.96 -15.68 27.43
N LEU A 331 3.70 -15.69 26.12
CA LEU A 331 4.70 -15.34 25.10
C LEU A 331 5.23 -13.92 25.31
N ILE A 332 4.34 -12.95 25.54
CA ILE A 332 4.74 -11.56 25.79
C ILE A 332 5.63 -11.48 27.02
N LYS A 333 5.25 -12.16 28.12
CA LYS A 333 6.04 -12.15 29.36
C LYS A 333 7.45 -12.72 29.12
N GLU A 334 7.54 -13.85 28.43
CA GLU A 334 8.80 -14.51 28.12
C GLU A 334 9.71 -13.64 27.26
N VAL A 335 9.21 -13.17 26.12
CA VAL A 335 10.00 -12.38 25.16
C VAL A 335 10.32 -10.99 25.71
N ALA A 336 9.38 -10.32 26.40
CA ALA A 336 9.65 -9.02 27.03
C ALA A 336 10.73 -9.14 28.11
N LYS A 337 10.68 -10.18 28.95
CA LYS A 337 11.73 -10.42 29.95
C LYS A 337 13.10 -10.55 29.30
N TRP A 338 13.22 -11.38 28.27
CA TRP A 338 14.47 -11.53 27.53
C TRP A 338 14.95 -10.20 26.91
N ILE A 339 14.05 -9.43 26.27
CA ILE A 339 14.38 -8.10 25.72
C ILE A 339 14.97 -7.18 26.80
N LYS A 340 14.36 -7.14 27.98
CA LYS A 340 14.82 -6.30 29.11
C LYS A 340 16.18 -6.76 29.63
N GLU A 341 16.41 -8.07 29.74
CA GLU A 341 17.69 -8.65 30.15
C GLU A 341 18.83 -8.30 29.16
N GLN A 342 18.51 -8.15 27.87
CA GLN A 342 19.46 -7.70 26.84
C GLN A 342 19.57 -6.17 26.73
N GLY A 343 18.91 -5.40 27.60
CA GLY A 343 18.97 -3.95 27.63
C GLY A 343 18.06 -3.22 26.62
N GLY A 344 17.11 -3.93 26.02
CA GLY A 344 16.12 -3.36 25.12
C GLY A 344 14.96 -2.64 25.82
N ARG A 345 14.14 -1.97 25.02
CA ARG A 345 12.90 -1.29 25.46
C ARG A 345 11.68 -1.97 24.86
N VAL A 346 10.65 -2.17 25.67
CA VAL A 346 9.43 -2.88 25.28
C VAL A 346 8.22 -1.95 25.27
N ARG A 347 7.48 -1.98 24.16
CA ARG A 347 6.16 -1.37 24.04
C ARG A 347 5.11 -2.43 23.69
N VAL A 348 3.90 -2.27 24.21
CA VAL A 348 2.74 -3.08 23.79
C VAL A 348 1.65 -2.17 23.21
N ASN A 349 1.20 -2.49 22.00
CA ASN A 349 0.01 -1.90 21.41
C ASN A 349 -1.15 -2.87 21.58
N THR A 350 -2.23 -2.44 22.22
CA THR A 350 -3.36 -3.31 22.59
C THR A 350 -4.69 -2.62 22.36
N ASN A 351 -5.76 -3.39 22.22
CA ASN A 351 -7.14 -2.95 22.30
C ASN A 351 -7.63 -2.74 23.75
N GLY A 352 -6.80 -3.05 24.76
CA GLY A 352 -7.09 -2.81 26.17
C GLY A 352 -7.94 -3.89 26.85
N GLN A 353 -8.21 -5.02 26.21
CA GLN A 353 -9.07 -6.07 26.76
C GLN A 353 -8.30 -7.15 27.53
N GLY A 354 -7.02 -6.93 27.87
CA GLY A 354 -6.18 -7.94 28.51
C GLY A 354 -6.81 -8.58 29.77
N ASN A 355 -7.38 -7.76 30.67
CA ASN A 355 -8.06 -8.29 31.86
C ASN A 355 -9.35 -9.06 31.51
N LEU A 356 -10.07 -8.63 30.47
CA LEU A 356 -11.30 -9.26 30.01
C LEU A 356 -11.02 -10.60 29.31
N ILE A 357 -9.88 -10.72 28.64
CA ILE A 357 -9.41 -11.95 27.98
C ILE A 357 -9.08 -13.02 29.04
N HIS A 358 -8.33 -12.63 30.07
CA HIS A 358 -7.79 -13.55 31.09
C HIS A 358 -8.62 -13.66 32.36
N GLU A 359 -9.69 -12.88 32.46
CA GLU A 359 -10.64 -12.86 33.60
C GLU A 359 -9.96 -12.58 34.95
N ARG A 360 -8.86 -11.82 34.90
CA ARG A 360 -8.03 -11.41 36.05
C ARG A 360 -7.18 -10.20 35.70
N LYS A 361 -6.58 -9.54 36.70
CA LYS A 361 -5.66 -8.41 36.47
C LYS A 361 -4.30 -8.92 36.00
N ILE A 362 -3.92 -8.60 34.75
CA ILE A 362 -2.67 -9.08 34.14
C ILE A 362 -1.49 -8.10 34.28
N LEU A 363 -1.78 -6.80 34.46
CA LEU A 363 -0.77 -5.75 34.50
C LEU A 363 0.23 -5.87 35.68
N PRO A 364 -0.14 -6.38 36.87
CA PRO A 364 0.82 -6.66 37.93
C PRO A 364 1.93 -7.64 37.51
N GLU A 365 1.63 -8.61 36.64
CA GLU A 365 2.61 -9.58 36.14
C GLU A 365 3.54 -9.00 35.07
N LEU A 366 3.18 -7.85 34.50
CA LEU A 366 3.91 -7.17 33.44
C LEU A 366 4.74 -5.99 33.98
N ALA A 367 4.65 -5.70 35.28
CA ALA A 367 5.40 -4.66 35.93
C ALA A 367 6.92 -4.88 35.76
N GLY A 368 7.62 -3.86 35.27
CA GLY A 368 9.05 -3.94 34.96
C GLY A 368 9.40 -4.60 33.62
N LEU A 369 8.46 -5.27 32.96
CA LEU A 369 8.66 -5.88 31.63
C LEU A 369 8.30 -4.94 30.48
N ILE A 370 7.39 -4.00 30.71
CA ILE A 370 6.87 -3.08 29.69
C ILE A 370 7.25 -1.64 30.06
N ASP A 371 7.93 -0.95 29.13
CA ASP A 371 8.31 0.46 29.30
C ASP A 371 7.20 1.42 28.88
N SER A 372 6.40 1.03 27.88
CA SER A 372 5.28 1.83 27.40
C SER A 372 4.11 1.02 26.85
N MET A 373 2.91 1.59 26.90
CA MET A 373 1.70 0.97 26.38
C MET A 373 0.85 1.95 25.59
N SER A 374 0.40 1.52 24.41
CA SER A 374 -0.55 2.24 23.57
C SER A 374 -1.87 1.50 23.52
N ILE A 375 -2.91 2.07 24.15
CA ILE A 375 -4.21 1.43 24.32
C ILE A 375 -5.20 2.05 23.33
N SER A 376 -5.86 1.23 22.52
CA SER A 376 -6.83 1.70 21.53
C SER A 376 -8.22 1.89 22.15
N LEU A 377 -8.54 3.12 22.58
CA LEU A 377 -9.87 3.48 23.08
C LEU A 377 -10.89 3.52 21.93
N ASN A 378 -10.50 4.13 20.81
CA ASN A 378 -11.26 4.29 19.56
C ASN A 378 -12.66 4.95 19.62
N ALA A 379 -13.32 5.07 20.77
CA ALA A 379 -14.65 5.64 20.90
C ALA A 379 -14.81 6.44 22.20
N HIS A 380 -15.80 7.33 22.23
CA HIS A 380 -16.11 8.18 23.39
C HIS A 380 -17.17 7.58 24.33
N ASP A 381 -17.86 6.52 23.90
CA ASP A 381 -18.85 5.81 24.69
C ASP A 381 -18.99 4.34 24.24
N SER A 382 -19.72 3.56 25.04
CA SER A 382 -19.95 2.13 24.83
C SER A 382 -20.73 1.84 23.56
N GLU A 383 -21.73 2.66 23.22
CA GLU A 383 -22.54 2.49 22.01
C GLU A 383 -21.68 2.62 20.74
N THR A 384 -20.91 3.71 20.65
CA THR A 384 -19.99 3.97 19.55
C THR A 384 -18.91 2.89 19.48
N TYR A 385 -18.34 2.50 20.63
CA TYR A 385 -17.34 1.43 20.70
C TYR A 385 -17.90 0.12 20.15
N ASN A 386 -19.08 -0.31 20.59
CA ASN A 386 -19.72 -1.53 20.12
C ASN A 386 -20.01 -1.48 18.61
N LYS A 387 -20.41 -0.31 18.11
CA LYS A 387 -20.67 -0.11 16.68
C LYS A 387 -19.40 -0.25 15.82
N ILE A 388 -18.30 0.39 16.22
CA ILE A 388 -17.10 0.51 15.36
C ILE A 388 -16.05 -0.58 15.63
N CYS A 389 -15.89 -1.01 16.89
CA CYS A 389 -14.91 -2.02 17.30
C CYS A 389 -15.52 -3.42 17.33
N ASN A 390 -16.84 -3.54 17.49
CA ASN A 390 -17.58 -4.81 17.54
C ASN A 390 -16.88 -5.88 18.39
N PRO A 391 -16.78 -5.67 19.71
CA PRO A 391 -16.08 -6.58 20.61
C PRO A 391 -16.82 -7.91 20.74
N VAL A 392 -16.07 -9.00 20.87
CA VAL A 392 -16.62 -10.35 21.05
C VAL A 392 -17.24 -10.53 22.44
N LYS A 393 -16.68 -9.90 23.47
CA LYS A 393 -17.18 -9.97 24.86
C LYS A 393 -18.01 -8.71 25.19
N PRO A 394 -19.11 -8.84 25.97
CA PRO A 394 -19.91 -7.70 26.41
C PRO A 394 -19.12 -6.81 27.39
N ASN A 395 -19.60 -5.57 27.59
CA ASN A 395 -19.01 -4.57 28.49
C ASN A 395 -17.53 -4.26 28.22
N ALA A 396 -17.09 -4.43 26.96
CA ALA A 396 -15.69 -4.29 26.60
C ALA A 396 -15.20 -2.85 26.73
N PHE A 397 -16.04 -1.85 26.46
CA PHE A 397 -15.66 -0.44 26.60
C PHE A 397 -15.33 -0.11 28.06
N GLU A 398 -16.19 -0.50 28.98
CA GLU A 398 -16.00 -0.30 30.42
C GLU A 398 -14.74 -1.03 30.91
N ALA A 399 -14.53 -2.27 30.42
CA ALA A 399 -13.32 -3.03 30.73
C ALA A 399 -12.04 -2.36 30.22
N VAL A 400 -12.07 -1.72 29.04
CA VAL A 400 -10.94 -0.95 28.50
C VAL A 400 -10.66 0.28 29.37
N ILE A 401 -11.69 1.01 29.81
CA ILE A 401 -11.53 2.16 30.71
C ILE A 401 -10.87 1.73 32.03
N GLU A 402 -11.33 0.64 32.63
CA GLU A 402 -10.72 0.10 33.86
C GLU A 402 -9.29 -0.41 33.62
N PHE A 403 -9.03 -1.02 32.47
CA PHE A 403 -7.69 -1.45 32.09
C PHE A 403 -6.72 -0.26 31.96
N ILE A 404 -7.15 0.85 31.37
CA ILE A 404 -6.34 2.08 31.28
C ILE A 404 -6.02 2.63 32.67
N LYS A 405 -7.02 2.69 33.57
CA LYS A 405 -6.82 3.13 34.96
C LYS A 405 -5.78 2.28 35.68
N ASP A 406 -5.82 0.96 35.48
CA ASP A 406 -4.89 0.03 36.12
C ASP A 406 -3.50 0.09 35.48
N ALA A 407 -3.39 0.31 34.17
CA ALA A 407 -2.12 0.36 33.44
C ALA A 407 -1.16 1.41 34.01
N LYS A 408 -1.68 2.58 34.41
CA LYS A 408 -0.88 3.67 35.01
C LYS A 408 -0.13 3.28 36.27
N LYS A 409 -0.57 2.24 36.97
CA LYS A 409 0.07 1.79 38.22
C LYS A 409 1.31 0.94 37.96
N TYR A 410 1.41 0.32 36.80
CA TYR A 410 2.42 -0.71 36.50
C TYR A 410 3.29 -0.39 35.27
N VAL A 411 2.80 0.48 34.36
CA VAL A 411 3.49 0.84 33.12
C VAL A 411 3.94 2.30 33.21
N PRO A 412 5.25 2.60 33.03
CA PRO A 412 5.78 3.97 33.17
C PRO A 412 5.13 4.99 32.23
N PHE A 413 4.82 4.58 31.00
CA PHE A 413 4.21 5.44 30.01
C PHE A 413 2.96 4.80 29.41
N VAL A 414 1.80 5.43 29.60
CA VAL A 414 0.54 5.00 29.01
C VAL A 414 0.01 6.11 28.11
N GLN A 415 -0.35 5.73 26.89
CA GLN A 415 -1.09 6.58 25.96
C GLN A 415 -2.37 5.88 25.49
N ILE A 416 -3.40 6.67 25.25
CA ILE A 416 -4.61 6.27 24.55
C ILE A 416 -4.52 6.71 23.10
N THR A 417 -5.00 5.86 22.21
CA THR A 417 -5.15 6.18 20.79
C THR A 417 -6.59 6.04 20.33
N VAL A 418 -6.97 6.88 19.37
CA VAL A 418 -8.27 6.86 18.70
C VAL A 418 -8.07 7.04 17.21
N VAL A 419 -8.79 6.27 16.40
CA VAL A 419 -8.83 6.47 14.94
C VAL A 419 -9.82 7.57 14.61
N ASN A 420 -9.42 8.52 13.77
CA ASN A 420 -10.27 9.62 13.32
C ASN A 420 -11.35 9.13 12.36
N LEU A 421 -12.52 8.80 12.91
CA LEU A 421 -13.71 8.38 12.16
C LEU A 421 -14.84 9.38 12.37
N LYS A 422 -15.74 9.48 11.39
CA LYS A 422 -16.88 10.41 11.42
C LYS A 422 -17.80 10.19 12.63
N GLU A 423 -17.94 8.94 13.07
CA GLU A 423 -18.76 8.55 14.21
C GLU A 423 -18.11 8.82 15.56
N VAL A 424 -16.82 9.16 15.59
CA VAL A 424 -16.06 9.29 16.83
C VAL A 424 -15.88 10.76 17.19
N ASP A 425 -16.42 11.15 18.34
CA ASP A 425 -16.15 12.44 18.95
C ASP A 425 -14.74 12.45 19.56
N ILE A 426 -13.79 13.00 18.81
CA ILE A 426 -12.37 13.10 19.21
C ILE A 426 -12.20 13.94 20.48
N LYS A 427 -13.00 15.00 20.67
CA LYS A 427 -12.88 15.88 21.84
C LYS A 427 -13.28 15.14 23.10
N LYS A 428 -14.39 14.40 23.07
CA LYS A 428 -14.81 13.56 24.21
C LYS A 428 -13.80 12.46 24.52
N CYS A 429 -13.16 11.87 23.50
CA CYS A 429 -12.09 10.90 23.73
C CYS A 429 -10.88 11.53 24.43
N GLU A 430 -10.52 12.76 24.04
CA GLU A 430 -9.47 13.54 24.69
C GLU A 430 -9.83 13.89 26.13
N GLU A 431 -11.08 14.26 26.40
CA GLU A 431 -11.60 14.49 27.75
C GLU A 431 -11.49 13.23 28.63
N ILE A 432 -11.81 12.05 28.08
CA ILE A 432 -11.60 10.77 28.77
C ILE A 432 -10.13 10.59 29.12
N ALA A 433 -9.22 10.77 28.15
CA ALA A 433 -7.78 10.62 28.38
C ALA A 433 -7.27 11.60 29.46
N ASN A 434 -7.73 12.85 29.43
CA ASN A 434 -7.41 13.86 30.43
C ASN A 434 -7.92 13.49 31.82
N SER A 435 -9.17 13.01 31.93
CA SER A 435 -9.75 12.55 33.20
C SER A 435 -9.00 11.36 33.80
N LEU A 436 -8.45 10.51 32.94
CA LEU A 436 -7.62 9.37 33.32
C LEU A 436 -6.16 9.78 33.55
N GLY A 437 -5.76 10.99 33.17
CA GLY A 437 -4.39 11.51 33.29
C GLY A 437 -3.38 10.71 32.47
N VAL A 438 -3.72 10.39 31.21
CA VAL A 438 -2.85 9.68 30.25
C VAL A 438 -2.72 10.48 28.97
N LYS A 439 -1.66 10.24 28.18
CA LYS A 439 -1.48 10.95 26.91
C LYS A 439 -2.54 10.53 25.89
N PHE A 440 -2.95 11.47 25.05
CA PHE A 440 -3.90 11.25 23.97
C PHE A 440 -3.20 11.39 22.61
N LYS A 441 -3.48 10.48 21.67
CA LYS A 441 -3.01 10.57 20.29
C LYS A 441 -4.13 10.18 19.32
N VAL A 442 -4.42 11.06 18.37
CA VAL A 442 -5.29 10.76 17.23
C VAL A 442 -4.47 10.02 16.17
N ARG A 443 -5.07 9.01 15.55
CA ARG A 443 -4.54 8.27 14.41
C ARG A 443 -5.41 8.54 13.20
N HIS A 444 -4.79 8.76 12.05
CA HIS A 444 -5.49 8.78 10.78
C HIS A 444 -5.52 7.36 10.20
N LEU A 445 -6.61 7.01 9.51
CA LEU A 445 -6.68 5.75 8.78
C LEU A 445 -5.51 5.72 7.78
N ASP A 446 -4.89 4.56 7.61
CA ASP A 446 -3.80 4.31 6.65
C ASP A 446 -2.47 5.06 6.90
N GLU A 447 -2.38 5.83 7.98
CA GLU A 447 -1.12 6.41 8.49
C GLU A 447 -0.55 5.54 9.61
N VAL A 448 0.43 4.70 9.25
CA VAL A 448 1.14 3.79 10.16
C VAL A 448 2.62 4.15 10.31
N GLY A 449 3.10 4.13 11.55
CA GLY A 449 4.44 4.63 11.94
C GLY A 449 4.37 5.94 12.72
#